data_AF-A0A843HE58-F1
#
_entry.id   AF-A0A843HE58-F1
#
_cell.length_a   1.000
_cell.length_b   1.000
_cell.length_c   1.000
_cell.angle_alpha   90.00
_cell.angle_beta   90.00
_cell.angle_gamma   90.00
#
_symmetry.space_group_name_H-M   'P 1'
#
loop_
_entity.id
_entity.type
_entity.pdbx_description
1 polymer ?
#
loop_
_entity_poly.entity_id
_entity_poly.type
_entity_poly.pdbx_seq_one_letter_code
_entity_poly.pdbx_strand_id
1 'polypeptide(L)' 'MKTKQRYFLKNKKIKEIKKELDSYEDIIPKKAQVELIKIEDMPDILLVNNQPLVMQTEDRVIPTLKAVV' A
#
# COMPACT_ATOMS: atom_id res chain seq x y z
N MET A 1 -12.26 7.18 10.77
CA MET A 1 -10.86 6.69 10.76
C MET A 1 -9.95 7.87 11.06
N LYS A 2 -9.01 7.74 12.01
CA LYS A 2 -8.08 8.83 12.34
C LYS A 2 -6.70 8.52 11.76
N THR A 3 -6.28 9.32 10.79
CA THR A 3 -4.94 9.22 10.22
C THR A 3 -3.92 9.75 11.21
N LYS A 4 -2.90 8.95 11.52
CA LYS A 4 -1.79 9.33 12.39
C LYS A 4 -0.67 9.98 11.60
N GLN A 5 -0.35 9.45 10.42
CA GLN A 5 0.73 9.94 9.57
C GLN A 5 0.46 9.65 8.10
N ARG A 6 0.98 10.48 7.21
CA ARG A 6 0.97 10.27 5.76
C ARG A 6 2.30 10.70 5.16
N TYR A 7 2.93 9.83 4.35
CA TYR A 7 4.19 10.15 3.67
C TYR A 7 4.45 9.27 2.44
N PHE A 8 5.28 9.77 1.52
CA PHE A 8 5.70 9.03 0.33
C PHE A 8 6.72 7.94 0.66
N LEU A 9 6.57 6.78 0.02
CA LEU A 9 7.51 5.67 0.12
C LEU A 9 8.69 5.83 -0.83
N LYS A 10 9.88 5.42 -0.38
CA LYS A 10 11.06 5.30 -1.22
C LYS A 10 10.94 4.08 -2.14
N ASN A 11 11.53 4.17 -3.33
CA ASN A 11 11.55 3.08 -4.32
C ASN A 11 12.01 1.73 -3.77
N LYS A 12 12.96 1.71 -2.82
CA LYS A 12 13.40 0.46 -2.18
C LYS A 12 12.25 -0.24 -1.45
N LYS A 13 11.49 0.51 -0.65
CA LYS A 13 10.36 -0.06 0.11
C LYS A 13 9.23 -0.50 -0.81
N ILE A 14 8.97 0.26 -1.89
CA ILE A 14 7.99 -0.13 -2.91
C ILE A 14 8.36 -1.48 -3.54
N LYS A 15 9.64 -1.73 -3.85
CA LYS A 15 10.10 -3.01 -4.39
C LYS A 15 9.91 -4.18 -3.42
N GLU A 16 10.12 -3.96 -2.12
CA GLU A 16 9.87 -4.98 -1.08
C GLU A 16 8.38 -5.33 -1.03
N ILE A 17 7.52 -4.32 -1.00
CA ILE A 17 6.05 -4.47 -0.98
C ILE A 17 5.54 -5.18 -2.23
N LYS A 18 6.08 -4.86 -3.41
CA LYS A 18 5.76 -5.58 -4.65
C LYS A 18 6.05 -7.08 -4.56
N LYS A 19 7.18 -7.46 -3.94
CA LYS A 19 7.52 -8.87 -3.73
C LYS A 19 6.57 -9.56 -2.75
N GLU A 20 6.14 -8.86 -1.69
CA GLU A 20 5.17 -9.40 -0.72
C GLU A 20 3.77 -9.58 -1.35
N LEU A 21 3.39 -8.73 -2.31
CA LEU A 21 2.14 -8.85 -3.07
C LEU A 21 2.11 -10.03 -4.05
N ASP A 22 3.26 -10.58 -4.41
CA ASP A 22 3.39 -11.75 -5.29
C ASP A 22 2.58 -11.59 -6.61
N SER A 23 1.58 -12.44 -6.85
CA SER A 23 0.69 -12.38 -8.03
C SER A 23 -0.07 -11.04 -8.19
N TYR A 24 -0.11 -10.19 -7.16
CA TYR A 24 -0.73 -8.87 -7.18
C TYR A 24 0.27 -7.71 -7.36
N GLU A 25 1.54 -7.98 -7.70
CA GLU A 25 2.57 -6.95 -7.79
C GLU A 25 2.26 -5.81 -8.80
N ASP A 26 1.43 -6.09 -9.80
CA ASP A 26 1.05 -5.15 -10.86
C ASP A 26 0.04 -4.08 -10.41
N ILE A 27 -0.58 -4.25 -9.23
CA ILE A 27 -1.36 -3.20 -8.56
C ILE A 27 -0.51 -1.94 -8.31
N ILE A 28 0.81 -2.10 -8.22
CA ILE A 28 1.77 -0.99 -8.15
C ILE A 28 2.55 -0.88 -9.47
N PRO A 29 2.12 0.00 -10.40
CA PRO A 29 2.86 0.28 -11.62
C PRO A 29 4.27 0.81 -11.36
N LYS A 30 5.21 0.54 -12.27
CA LYS A 30 6.65 0.90 -12.15
C LYS A 30 6.93 2.37 -11.85
N LYS A 31 6.06 3.29 -12.30
CA LYS A 31 6.19 4.75 -12.10
C LYS A 31 5.18 5.33 -11.11
N ALA A 32 4.51 4.48 -10.32
CA ALA A 32 3.50 4.94 -9.39
C ALA A 32 4.10 5.73 -8.24
N GLN A 33 3.40 6.78 -7.83
CA GLN A 33 3.63 7.46 -6.57
C GLN A 33 2.90 6.70 -5.47
N VAL A 34 3.63 6.28 -4.43
CA VAL A 34 3.06 5.46 -3.35
C VAL A 34 3.16 6.20 -2.02
N GLU A 35 2.05 6.31 -1.31
CA GLU A 35 1.98 6.90 0.03
C GLU A 35 1.55 5.87 1.05
N LEU A 36 2.16 5.89 2.24
CA LEU A 36 1.66 5.14 3.38
C LEU A 36 0.81 6.07 4.24
N ILE A 37 -0.41 5.64 4.53
CA ILE A 37 -1.30 6.23 5.53
C ILE A 37 -1.24 5.34 6.76
N LYS A 38 -0.65 5.86 7.84
CA LYS A 38 -0.72 5.22 9.15
C LYS A 38 -2.06 5.51 9.80
N ILE A 39 -2.76 4.47 10.23
CA ILE A 39 -4.09 4.62 10.81
C ILE A 39 -4.07 4.11 12.26
N GLU A 40 -4.72 4.86 13.14
CA GLU A 40 -4.83 4.48 14.55
C GLU A 40 -5.74 3.24 14.68
N ASP A 41 -5.25 2.22 15.40
CA ASP A 41 -5.92 0.95 15.72
C ASP A 41 -6.45 0.16 14.51
N MET A 42 -5.86 0.36 13.32
CA MET A 42 -6.25 -0.35 12.09
C MET A 42 -5.04 -0.57 11.17
N PRO A 43 -5.14 -1.51 10.21
CA PRO A 43 -4.12 -1.69 9.19
C PRO A 43 -3.80 -0.39 8.44
N ASP A 44 -2.53 -0.21 8.11
CA ASP A 44 -2.08 0.91 7.32
C ASP A 44 -2.56 0.75 5.86
N ILE A 45 -2.82 1.86 5.18
CA ILE A 45 -3.25 1.86 3.78
C ILE A 45 -2.17 2.47 2.91
N LEU A 46 -1.87 1.80 1.81
CA LEU A 46 -1.04 2.33 0.76
C LEU A 46 -1.92 2.96 -0.33
N LEU A 47 -1.70 4.26 -0.57
CA LEU A 47 -2.25 4.91 -1.74
C LEU A 47 -1.29 4.76 -2.91
N VAL A 48 -1.74 4.13 -3.99
CA VAL A 48 -1.04 4.05 -5.27
C VAL A 48 -1.69 5.08 -6.19
N ASN A 49 -0.95 6.13 -6.57
CA ASN A 49 -1.49 7.26 -7.34
C ASN A 49 -2.79 7.82 -6.73
N ASN A 50 -2.78 8.09 -5.42
CA ASN A 50 -3.93 8.56 -4.63
C ASN A 50 -5.09 7.56 -4.48
N GLN A 51 -4.96 6.30 -4.92
CA GLN A 51 -5.99 5.27 -4.75
C GLN A 51 -5.61 4.24 -3.68
N PRO A 52 -6.52 3.88 -2.75
CA PRO A 52 -6.24 2.92 -1.67
C PRO A 52 -6.29 1.49 -2.19
N LEU A 53 -5.20 1.06 -2.82
CA LEU A 53 -5.15 -0.23 -3.53
C LEU A 53 -4.49 -1.35 -2.73
N VAL A 54 -3.69 -1.00 -1.72
CA VAL A 54 -2.93 -1.96 -0.92
C VAL A 54 -3.13 -1.66 0.56
N MET A 55 -3.22 -2.71 1.38
CA MET A 55 -3.35 -2.64 2.83
C MET A 55 -2.18 -3.41 3.46
N GLN A 56 -1.59 -2.83 4.51
CA GLN A 56 -0.54 -3.45 5.29
C GLN A 56 -1.09 -3.77 6.68
N THR A 57 -1.30 -5.05 6.93
CA THR A 57 -1.64 -5.57 8.26
C THR A 57 -0.37 -5.86 9.05
N GLU A 58 -0.48 -6.35 10.29
CA GLU A 58 0.68 -6.74 11.10
C GLU A 58 1.54 -7.80 10.40
N ASP A 59 0.89 -8.78 9.74
CA ASP A 59 1.59 -9.94 9.18
C ASP A 59 1.88 -9.89 7.68
N ARG A 60 1.19 -9.04 6.92
CA ARG A 60 1.20 -9.13 5.44
C ARG A 60 0.77 -7.85 4.74
N VAL A 61 1.18 -7.77 3.47
CA VAL A 61 0.71 -6.80 2.49
C VAL A 61 -0.30 -7.50 1.58
N ILE A 62 -1.50 -6.95 1.49
CA ILE A 62 -2.58 -7.52 0.67
C ILE A 62 -3.25 -6.44 -0.19
N PRO A 63 -3.83 -6.82 -1.34
CA PRO A 63 -4.66 -5.90 -2.10
C PRO A 63 -5.93 -5.52 -1.32
N THR A 64 -6.45 -4.32 -1.58
CA THR A 64 -7.80 -3.97 -1.12
C THR A 64 -8.85 -4.58 -2.05
N LEU A 65 -10.10 -4.68 -1.59
CA LEU A 65 -11.21 -5.11 -2.44
C LEU A 65 -11.34 -4.25 -3.70
N LYS A 66 -11.08 -2.94 -3.62
CA LYS A 66 -11.11 -2.04 -4.78
C LYS A 66 -10.06 -2.38 -5.84
N ALA A 67 -8.94 -2.99 -5.46
CA ALA A 67 -7.86 -3.29 -6.38
C ALA A 67 -8.06 -4.60 -7.17
N VAL A 68 -9.01 -5.44 -6.75
CA VAL A 68 -9.29 -6.76 -7.33
C VAL A 68 -10.69 -6.87 -7.94
N VAL A 69 -11.44 -5.76 -7.97
CA VAL A 69 -12.80 -5.65 -8.53
C VAL A 69 -12.78 -4.82 -9.80
#